data_AF-A0A349D6E3-F1
#
_entry.id   AF-A0A349D6E3-F1
#
_cell.length_a   1.000
_cell.length_b   1.000
_cell.length_c   1.000
_cell.angle_alpha   90.00
_cell.angle_beta   90.00
_cell.angle_gamma   90.00
#
_symmetry.space_group_name_H-M   'P 1'
#
loop_
_entity.id
_entity.type
_entity.pdbx_description
1 polymer ?
#
loop_
_entity_poly.entity_id
_entity_poly.type
_entity_poly.pdbx_seq_one_letter_code
_entity_poly.pdbx_strand_id
1 'polypeptide(L)'
;MRTKLLFISLIWTFCFLTYQGHSQEEVLVSLAYEQIEIPGLPYYVEEVIDARPNKSSLGIASIGLLNKKVPIRFDIGFERSLMEYLRTIRPRDTLEQKALILRIKQLKVEEVSDINASYGAASLEADLIYRTEGRLVKLGEASFAVQEPAINISKTHERRIRYLLYQCLSSLITLEDKPGFTRSFEPFSEEKLRTVDKKSTRLKQIEVLGSGKRKTDFKLNGMPISNSKIEQMIRDSGSGEAMALLKRSKRTMGIGALASGIGGGLIAFTLGSYITGGIFYIEPVLAGGAGLGLGVVFNQMSRTQLRRAVEIYNESLRKQN
;
A
#
# COMPACT_ATOMS: atom_id res chain seq x y z
N MET A 1 -1.31 46.86 48.56
CA MET A 1 -1.30 46.96 47.07
C MET A 1 -0.15 46.17 46.43
N ARG A 2 1.09 46.23 46.93
CA ARG A 2 2.26 45.51 46.37
C ARG A 2 2.11 43.98 46.25
N THR A 3 1.46 43.32 47.21
CA THR A 3 1.25 41.86 47.18
C THR A 3 0.25 41.39 46.11
N LYS A 4 -0.72 42.22 45.72
CA LYS A 4 -1.69 41.90 44.66
C LYS A 4 -1.06 42.01 43.25
N LEU A 5 -0.08 42.89 43.06
CA LEU A 5 0.68 43.03 41.80
C LEU A 5 1.61 41.84 41.54
N LEU A 6 2.25 41.30 42.58
CA LEU A 6 3.11 40.11 42.45
C LEU A 6 2.32 38.86 42.05
N PHE A 7 1.10 38.70 42.55
CA PHE A 7 0.27 37.53 42.25
C PHE A 7 -0.23 37.51 40.79
N ILE A 8 -0.60 38.69 40.25
CA ILE A 8 -1.02 38.82 38.85
C ILE A 8 0.17 38.58 37.90
N SER A 9 1.37 39.05 38.27
CA SER A 9 2.59 38.78 37.52
C SER A 9 2.89 37.28 37.43
N LEU A 10 2.72 36.53 38.53
CA LEU A 10 3.05 35.11 38.59
C LEU A 10 2.07 34.26 37.76
N ILE A 11 0.79 34.65 37.70
CA ILE A 11 -0.22 34.03 36.83
C ILE A 11 0.10 34.30 35.36
N TRP A 12 0.50 35.53 35.01
CA TRP A 12 0.89 35.86 33.63
C TRP A 12 2.14 35.09 33.18
N THR A 13 3.16 34.96 34.04
CA THR A 13 4.35 34.17 33.72
C THR A 13 4.00 32.69 33.54
N PHE A 14 3.11 32.14 34.38
CA PHE A 14 2.68 30.74 34.26
C PHE A 14 1.87 30.47 32.97
N CYS A 15 1.01 31.41 32.56
CA CYS A 15 0.27 31.30 31.30
C CYS A 15 1.16 31.39 30.05
N PHE A 16 2.27 32.13 30.10
CA PHE A 16 3.24 32.20 28.99
C PHE A 16 4.14 30.95 28.91
N LEU A 17 4.42 30.28 30.02
CA LEU A 17 5.25 29.06 30.06
C LEU A 17 4.57 27.83 29.45
N THR A 18 3.23 27.78 29.40
CA THR A 18 2.49 26.66 28.80
C THR A 18 2.26 26.81 27.29
N TYR A 19 2.67 27.93 26.68
CA TYR A 19 2.53 28.16 25.24
C TYR A 19 3.75 27.65 24.47
N GLN A 20 4.19 26.41 24.75
CA GLN A 20 5.09 25.73 23.82
C GLN A 20 4.26 25.29 22.62
N GLY A 21 4.35 26.06 21.53
CA GLY A 21 3.75 25.68 20.26
C GLY A 21 4.30 24.32 19.83
N HIS A 22 3.50 23.28 20.00
CA HIS A 22 3.83 21.96 19.51
C HIS A 22 3.81 22.01 17.98
N SER A 23 4.99 22.21 17.38
CA SER A 23 5.18 21.92 15.96
C SER A 23 4.74 20.47 15.75
N GLN A 24 3.71 20.27 14.94
CA GLN A 24 3.20 18.93 14.65
C GLN A 24 4.31 18.18 13.92
N GLU A 25 4.84 17.16 14.59
CA GLU A 25 5.82 16.26 14.00
C GLU A 25 5.26 15.65 12.72
N GLU A 26 6.02 15.72 11.62
CA GLU A 26 5.61 15.27 10.30
C GLU A 26 6.76 14.51 9.62
N VAL A 27 6.41 13.59 8.72
CA VAL A 27 7.39 12.90 7.88
C VAL A 27 7.42 13.60 6.53
N LEU A 28 8.55 14.27 6.25
CA LEU A 28 8.80 14.91 4.97
C LEU A 28 9.39 13.91 3.98
N VAL A 29 8.79 13.82 2.81
CA VAL A 29 9.27 13.06 1.67
C VAL A 29 9.86 14.05 0.68
N SER A 30 11.13 13.86 0.35
CA SER A 30 11.75 14.50 -0.81
C SER A 30 11.82 13.47 -1.91
N LEU A 31 11.47 13.82 -3.15
CA LEU A 31 11.68 12.93 -4.28
C LEU A 31 13.13 13.11 -4.75
N ALA A 32 14.06 12.51 -4.02
CA ALA A 32 15.48 12.58 -4.34
C ALA A 32 15.73 12.08 -5.76
N TYR A 33 16.76 12.63 -6.39
CA TYR A 33 17.15 12.23 -7.74
C TYR A 33 17.58 10.76 -7.78
N GLU A 34 16.79 9.96 -8.48
CA GLU A 34 17.18 8.65 -8.96
C GLU A 34 16.88 8.64 -10.46
N GLN A 35 17.90 8.41 -11.29
CA GLN A 35 17.73 8.34 -12.74
C GLN A 35 16.89 7.11 -13.09
N ILE A 36 15.59 7.33 -13.26
CA ILE A 36 14.69 6.34 -13.85
C ILE A 36 14.35 6.86 -15.24
N GLU A 37 15.03 6.33 -16.25
CA GLU A 37 14.74 6.68 -17.64
C GLU A 37 13.44 6.02 -18.10
N ILE A 38 12.66 6.77 -18.87
CA ILE A 38 11.44 6.28 -19.53
C ILE A 38 11.64 6.39 -21.04
N PRO A 39 12.42 5.47 -21.64
CA PRO A 39 12.79 5.56 -23.05
C PRO A 39 11.55 5.48 -23.94
N GLY A 40 11.50 6.33 -24.97
CA GLY A 40 10.41 6.33 -25.95
C GLY A 40 9.12 7.00 -25.51
N LEU A 41 9.07 7.70 -24.38
CA LEU A 41 7.90 8.49 -24.00
C LEU A 41 7.77 9.74 -24.89
N PRO A 42 6.73 9.87 -25.74
CA PRO A 42 6.60 11.00 -26.67
C PRO A 42 6.01 12.26 -26.00
N TYR A 43 5.98 12.29 -24.67
CA TYR A 43 5.39 13.34 -23.87
C TYR A 43 6.42 13.93 -22.89
N TYR A 44 6.20 15.18 -22.50
CA TYR A 44 6.80 15.80 -21.32
C TYR A 44 5.66 16.28 -20.40
N VAL A 45 5.88 16.27 -19.08
CA VAL A 45 4.87 16.78 -18.14
C VAL A 45 5.00 18.30 -18.06
N GLU A 46 4.00 19.01 -18.57
CA GLU A 46 3.91 20.47 -18.53
C GLU A 46 3.38 20.94 -17.16
N GLU A 47 2.37 20.24 -16.64
CA GLU A 47 1.61 20.64 -15.46
C GLU A 47 1.21 19.41 -14.63
N VAL A 48 1.27 19.54 -13.30
CA VAL A 48 0.68 18.61 -12.35
C VAL A 48 -0.43 19.32 -11.61
N ILE A 49 -1.60 18.69 -11.54
CA ILE A 49 -2.78 19.25 -10.88
C ILE A 49 -3.16 18.38 -9.70
N ASP A 50 -3.20 18.96 -8.50
CA ASP A 50 -3.69 18.29 -7.30
C ASP A 50 -5.23 18.29 -7.25
N ALA A 51 -5.85 17.25 -7.79
CA ALA A 51 -7.29 17.02 -7.73
C ALA A 51 -7.72 16.14 -6.53
N ARG A 52 -6.82 15.89 -5.58
CA ARG A 52 -7.10 15.03 -4.41
C ARG A 52 -8.14 15.68 -3.48
N PRO A 53 -9.05 14.90 -2.89
CA PRO A 53 -9.95 15.38 -1.84
C PRO A 53 -9.21 15.86 -0.60
N ASN A 54 -8.17 15.13 -0.19
CA ASN A 54 -7.29 15.52 0.91
C ASN A 54 -5.95 16.00 0.35
N LYS A 55 -5.75 17.31 0.37
CA LYS A 55 -4.50 17.95 -0.09
C LYS A 55 -3.45 18.06 1.02
N SER A 56 -3.85 17.90 2.28
CA SER A 56 -3.01 18.21 3.45
C SER A 56 -1.94 17.17 3.75
N SER A 57 -2.11 15.91 3.30
CA SER A 57 -1.16 14.83 3.55
C SER A 57 -1.19 13.78 2.44
N LEU A 58 -0.09 13.06 2.25
CA LEU A 58 0.00 11.84 1.45
C LEU A 58 -0.50 10.62 2.21
N GLY A 59 -0.52 10.67 3.53
CA GLY A 59 -0.91 9.56 4.38
C GLY A 59 -0.43 9.73 5.80
N ILE A 60 -0.30 8.63 6.52
CA ILE A 60 0.08 8.60 7.93
C ILE A 60 1.23 7.61 8.13
N ALA A 61 2.31 8.05 8.73
CA ALA A 61 3.43 7.23 9.17
C ALA A 61 3.35 6.95 10.67
N SER A 62 4.01 5.89 11.12
CA SER A 62 4.14 5.53 12.53
C SER A 62 5.59 5.67 12.95
N ILE A 63 5.87 6.59 13.86
CA ILE A 63 7.24 6.89 14.31
C ILE A 63 7.44 6.55 15.78
N GLY A 64 8.66 6.13 16.11
CA GLY A 64 9.10 5.81 17.47
C GLY A 64 8.55 4.50 18.04
N LEU A 65 9.03 4.13 19.22
CA LEU A 65 8.65 2.89 19.93
C LEU A 65 7.16 2.85 20.32
N LEU A 66 6.52 4.01 20.41
CA LEU A 66 5.10 4.16 20.76
C LEU A 66 4.17 4.22 19.54
N ASN A 67 4.69 4.04 18.31
CA ASN A 67 3.90 4.10 17.07
C ASN A 67 3.08 5.38 16.91
N LYS A 68 3.66 6.54 17.26
CA LYS A 68 2.99 7.83 17.14
C LYS A 68 2.63 8.07 15.67
N LYS A 69 1.38 8.41 15.41
CA LYS A 69 0.86 8.66 14.06
C LYS A 69 1.13 10.11 13.65
N VAL A 70 1.83 10.29 12.54
CA VAL A 70 2.20 11.60 12.02
C VAL A 70 1.88 11.70 10.52
N PRO A 71 1.48 12.88 10.01
CA PRO A 71 1.20 13.06 8.60
C PRO A 71 2.47 12.92 7.76
N ILE A 72 2.31 12.32 6.58
CA ILE A 72 3.34 12.28 5.54
C ILE A 72 3.07 13.43 4.56
N ARG A 73 4.07 14.25 4.25
CA ARG A 73 3.97 15.36 3.32
C ARG A 73 5.18 15.42 2.42
N PHE A 74 5.06 16.15 1.31
CA PHE A 74 6.24 16.56 0.56
C PHE A 74 6.89 17.77 1.22
N ASP A 75 8.22 17.84 1.16
CA ASP A 75 9.04 18.91 1.75
C ASP A 75 8.79 20.30 1.12
N ILE A 76 8.58 20.37 -0.19
CA ILE A 76 8.39 21.63 -0.94
C ILE A 76 6.98 21.81 -1.51
N GLY A 77 6.01 21.02 -1.02
CA GLY A 77 4.63 21.04 -1.47
C GLY A 77 4.34 20.06 -2.63
N PHE A 78 3.07 19.69 -2.79
CA PHE A 78 2.67 18.56 -3.64
C PHE A 78 3.00 18.72 -5.12
N GLU A 79 2.44 19.75 -5.76
CA GLU A 79 2.59 19.97 -7.19
C GLU A 79 4.06 20.26 -7.54
N ARG A 80 4.73 21.06 -6.71
CA ARG A 80 6.13 21.41 -6.90
C ARG A 80 7.05 20.21 -6.83
N SER A 81 6.90 19.34 -5.83
CA SER A 81 7.74 18.14 -5.67
C SER A 81 7.59 17.18 -6.84
N LEU A 82 6.35 16.96 -7.29
CA LEU A 82 6.09 16.12 -8.46
C LEU A 82 6.65 16.75 -9.73
N MET A 83 6.45 18.05 -9.95
CA MET A 83 6.95 18.75 -11.13
C MET A 83 8.48 18.77 -11.19
N GLU A 84 9.17 19.03 -10.07
CA GLU A 84 10.63 19.00 -10.02
C GLU A 84 11.15 17.60 -10.37
N TYR A 85 10.61 16.55 -9.74
CA TYR A 85 10.97 15.17 -10.06
C TYR A 85 10.70 14.81 -11.54
N LEU A 86 9.52 15.15 -12.06
CA LEU A 86 9.10 14.81 -13.42
C LEU A 86 9.94 15.51 -14.49
N ARG A 87 10.29 16.79 -14.29
CA ARG A 87 11.20 17.53 -15.17
C ARG A 87 12.61 16.98 -15.16
N THR A 88 13.01 16.39 -14.04
CA THR A 88 14.32 15.78 -13.90
C THR A 88 14.40 14.42 -14.60
N ILE A 89 13.37 13.57 -14.52
CA ILE A 89 13.37 12.26 -15.20
C ILE A 89 12.94 12.33 -16.67
N ARG A 90 12.17 13.36 -17.06
CA ARG A 90 11.75 13.60 -18.43
C ARG A 90 11.72 15.09 -18.75
N PRO A 91 12.88 15.72 -18.96
CA PRO A 91 12.94 17.07 -19.47
C PRO A 91 12.31 17.17 -20.87
N ARG A 92 11.99 18.40 -21.26
CA ARG A 92 11.61 18.71 -22.63
C ARG A 92 12.88 18.79 -23.47
N ASP A 93 13.21 17.68 -24.11
CA ASP A 93 14.40 17.46 -24.92
C ASP A 93 14.16 17.83 -26.39
N THR A 94 12.95 17.63 -26.92
CA THR A 94 12.63 17.87 -28.33
C THR A 94 11.36 18.69 -28.53
N LEU A 95 11.25 19.37 -29.67
CA LEU A 95 10.05 20.08 -30.08
C LEU A 95 8.88 19.15 -30.41
N GLU A 96 9.18 17.88 -30.70
CA GLU A 96 8.19 16.85 -31.01
C GLU A 96 7.49 16.29 -29.78
N GLN A 97 8.07 16.46 -28.59
CA GLN A 97 7.44 16.04 -27.35
C GLN A 97 6.15 16.83 -27.09
N LYS A 98 5.10 16.07 -26.81
CA LYS A 98 3.76 16.59 -26.55
C LYS A 98 3.58 16.97 -25.08
N ALA A 99 2.90 18.08 -24.84
CA ALA A 99 2.62 18.58 -23.49
C ALA A 99 1.56 17.71 -22.80
N LEU A 100 1.92 17.15 -21.65
CA LEU A 100 1.05 16.33 -20.82
C LEU A 100 0.71 17.05 -19.52
N ILE A 101 -0.57 17.05 -19.17
CA ILE A 101 -1.06 17.45 -17.86
C ILE A 101 -1.35 16.18 -17.06
N LEU A 102 -0.74 16.09 -15.88
CA LEU A 102 -0.92 14.99 -14.95
C LEU A 102 -1.86 15.42 -13.83
N ARG A 103 -3.14 15.02 -13.93
CA ARG A 103 -4.16 15.34 -12.91
C ARG A 103 -4.22 14.24 -11.88
N ILE A 104 -3.71 14.49 -10.67
CA ILE A 104 -3.66 13.50 -9.59
C ILE A 104 -4.95 13.51 -8.78
N LYS A 105 -5.72 12.43 -8.88
CA LYS A 105 -6.96 12.22 -8.10
C LYS A 105 -6.68 11.59 -6.73
N GLN A 106 -5.65 10.74 -6.68
CA GLN A 106 -5.19 10.13 -5.44
C GLN A 106 -3.68 9.91 -5.51
N LEU A 107 -2.97 10.29 -4.46
CA LEU A 107 -1.64 9.79 -4.15
C LEU A 107 -1.61 9.51 -2.66
N LYS A 108 -1.57 8.23 -2.30
CA LYS A 108 -1.63 7.77 -0.91
C LYS A 108 -0.39 6.97 -0.57
N VAL A 109 0.14 7.15 0.63
CA VAL A 109 1.26 6.40 1.20
C VAL A 109 0.84 5.85 2.56
N GLU A 110 1.09 4.56 2.82
CA GLU A 110 0.66 3.87 4.03
C GLU A 110 1.77 3.01 4.61
N GLU A 111 1.83 2.95 5.94
CA GLU A 111 2.64 1.98 6.68
C GLU A 111 1.72 0.95 7.33
N VAL A 112 1.87 -0.30 6.91
CA VAL A 112 1.07 -1.42 7.41
C VAL A 112 1.99 -2.33 8.22
N SER A 113 1.83 -2.30 9.54
CA SER A 113 2.54 -3.19 10.46
C SER A 113 1.61 -4.36 10.82
N ASP A 114 2.07 -5.58 10.53
CA ASP A 114 1.49 -6.84 10.99
C ASP A 114 2.44 -7.48 12.02
N ILE A 115 1.96 -8.44 12.80
CA ILE A 115 2.66 -9.09 13.92
C ILE A 115 4.03 -9.65 13.47
N ASN A 116 4.13 -10.09 12.21
CA ASN A 116 5.33 -10.75 11.67
C ASN A 116 6.06 -9.94 10.61
N ALA A 117 5.51 -8.81 10.14
CA ALA A 117 6.09 -8.06 9.03
C ALA A 117 5.55 -6.63 8.97
N SER A 118 6.42 -5.70 8.61
CA SER A 118 6.05 -4.33 8.30
C SER A 118 6.19 -4.09 6.79
N TYR A 119 5.16 -3.51 6.20
CA TYR A 119 5.09 -3.18 4.78
C TYR A 119 4.83 -1.70 4.61
N GLY A 120 5.47 -1.10 3.61
CA GLY A 120 4.99 0.18 3.09
C GLY A 120 4.18 -0.06 1.83
N ALA A 121 3.11 0.71 1.69
CA ALA A 121 2.28 0.73 0.51
C ALA A 121 2.16 2.15 -0.04
N ALA A 122 1.95 2.27 -1.33
CA ALA A 122 1.52 3.50 -1.96
C ALA A 122 0.48 3.21 -3.05
N SER A 123 -0.39 4.17 -3.35
CA SER A 123 -1.30 4.09 -4.48
C SER A 123 -1.45 5.42 -5.19
N LEU A 124 -1.70 5.35 -6.50
CA LEU A 124 -1.81 6.47 -7.42
C LEU A 124 -3.05 6.29 -8.29
N GLU A 125 -3.94 7.30 -8.29
CA GLU A 125 -4.97 7.46 -9.31
C GLU A 125 -4.75 8.80 -10.02
N ALA A 126 -4.65 8.77 -11.35
CA ALA A 126 -4.36 9.96 -12.14
C ALA A 126 -5.04 9.90 -13.51
N ASP A 127 -5.45 11.06 -14.02
CA ASP A 127 -5.79 11.23 -15.43
C ASP A 127 -4.58 11.79 -16.18
N LEU A 128 -4.29 11.23 -17.35
CA LEU A 128 -3.25 11.70 -18.24
C LEU A 128 -3.93 12.46 -19.38
N ILE A 129 -3.69 13.77 -19.45
CA ILE A 129 -4.44 14.68 -20.33
C ILE A 129 -3.45 15.36 -21.27
N TYR A 130 -3.76 15.32 -22.57
CA TYR A 130 -2.99 15.96 -23.62
C TYR A 130 -3.64 17.30 -23.99
N ARG A 131 -2.82 18.35 -24.11
CA ARG A 131 -3.25 19.68 -24.56
C ARG A 131 -2.88 19.86 -26.03
N THR A 132 -3.88 20.09 -26.90
CA THR A 132 -3.69 20.30 -28.34
C THR A 132 -4.63 21.38 -28.86
N GLU A 133 -4.08 22.40 -29.54
CA GLU A 133 -4.88 23.44 -30.23
C GLU A 133 -6.00 24.05 -29.39
N GLY A 134 -5.73 24.32 -28.11
CA GLY A 134 -6.71 24.88 -27.17
C GLY A 134 -7.76 23.89 -26.66
N ARG A 135 -7.63 22.59 -26.99
CA ARG A 135 -8.48 21.51 -26.50
C ARG A 135 -7.70 20.61 -25.55
N LEU A 136 -8.42 20.04 -24.58
CA LEU A 136 -7.90 18.99 -23.71
C LEU A 136 -8.49 17.65 -24.15
N VAL A 137 -7.64 16.64 -24.22
CA VAL A 137 -8.03 15.26 -24.53
C VAL A 137 -7.47 14.37 -23.44
N LYS A 138 -8.33 13.65 -22.72
CA LYS A 138 -7.87 12.60 -21.81
C LYS A 138 -7.30 11.47 -22.67
N LEU A 139 -6.08 11.03 -22.39
CA LEU A 139 -5.40 9.88 -23.03
C LEU A 139 -5.66 8.56 -22.30
N GLY A 140 -5.95 8.67 -21.01
CA GLY A 140 -6.25 7.52 -20.18
C GLY A 140 -6.28 7.86 -18.71
N GLU A 141 -6.55 6.82 -17.94
CA GLU A 141 -6.63 6.84 -16.49
C GLU A 141 -5.70 5.78 -15.92
N ALA A 142 -4.83 6.20 -15.01
CA ALA A 142 -3.93 5.35 -14.26
C ALA A 142 -4.51 5.08 -12.87
N SER A 143 -4.42 3.83 -12.43
CA SER A 143 -4.77 3.32 -11.11
C SER A 143 -3.75 2.24 -10.73
N PHE A 144 -2.67 2.68 -10.09
CA PHE A 144 -1.57 1.82 -9.68
C PHE A 144 -1.47 1.76 -8.15
N ALA A 145 -0.95 0.66 -7.65
CA ALA A 145 -0.58 0.50 -6.25
C ALA A 145 0.84 -0.07 -6.19
N VAL A 146 1.46 -0.05 -5.02
CA VAL A 146 2.69 -0.79 -4.72
C VAL A 146 2.73 -1.13 -3.23
N GLN A 147 3.14 -2.36 -2.90
CA GLN A 147 3.33 -2.81 -1.53
C GLN A 147 4.63 -3.60 -1.45
N GLU A 148 5.50 -3.22 -0.53
CA GLU A 148 6.82 -3.84 -0.36
C GLU A 148 7.14 -4.01 1.12
N PRO A 149 7.71 -5.16 1.52
CA PRO A 149 8.27 -5.31 2.86
C PRO A 149 9.42 -4.31 3.03
N ALA A 150 9.50 -3.66 4.18
CA ALA A 150 10.63 -2.79 4.50
C ALA A 150 10.91 -2.78 6.00
N ILE A 151 12.20 -2.86 6.35
CA ILE A 151 12.67 -2.77 7.74
C ILE A 151 12.54 -1.32 8.24
N ASN A 152 12.71 -0.33 7.36
CA ASN A 152 12.52 1.08 7.67
C ASN A 152 11.61 1.75 6.63
N ILE A 153 10.31 1.56 6.79
CA ILE A 153 9.31 1.99 5.82
C ILE A 153 9.34 3.50 5.58
N SER A 154 9.51 4.28 6.66
CA SER A 154 9.52 5.75 6.64
C SER A 154 10.53 6.35 5.66
N LYS A 155 11.64 5.63 5.43
CA LYS A 155 12.73 6.06 4.53
C LYS A 155 12.54 5.64 3.08
N THR A 156 11.57 4.77 2.77
CA THR A 156 11.39 4.20 1.43
C THR A 156 10.11 4.68 0.74
N HIS A 157 9.45 5.71 1.29
CA HIS A 157 8.24 6.28 0.72
C HIS A 157 8.48 6.89 -0.67
N GLU A 158 9.57 7.64 -0.82
CA GLU A 158 9.98 8.21 -2.11
C GLU A 158 10.06 7.17 -3.22
N ARG A 159 10.71 6.02 -2.97
CA ARG A 159 10.90 4.95 -3.94
C ARG A 159 9.58 4.43 -4.49
N ARG A 160 8.58 4.24 -3.63
CA ARG A 160 7.25 3.76 -4.02
C ARG A 160 6.52 4.79 -4.86
N ILE A 161 6.60 6.06 -4.50
CA ILE A 161 6.02 7.16 -5.29
C ILE A 161 6.68 7.22 -6.68
N ARG A 162 8.02 7.19 -6.74
CA ARG A 162 8.79 7.16 -8.00
C ARG A 162 8.36 6.00 -8.89
N TYR A 163 8.22 4.80 -8.31
CA TYR A 163 7.76 3.62 -9.04
C TYR A 163 6.35 3.79 -9.61
N LEU A 164 5.41 4.34 -8.84
CA LEU A 164 4.04 4.59 -9.32
C LEU A 164 4.01 5.62 -10.46
N LEU A 165 4.80 6.69 -10.37
CA LEU A 165 4.93 7.69 -11.44
C LEU A 165 5.54 7.07 -12.70
N TYR A 166 6.54 6.20 -12.55
CA TYR A 166 7.11 5.44 -13.66
C TYR A 166 6.06 4.53 -14.33
N GLN A 167 5.30 3.76 -13.56
CA GLN A 167 4.21 2.92 -14.09
C GLN A 167 3.18 3.77 -14.83
N CYS A 168 2.80 4.91 -14.25
CA CYS A 168 1.85 5.85 -14.82
C CYS A 168 2.30 6.42 -16.17
N LEU A 169 3.56 6.84 -16.30
CA LEU A 169 4.04 7.42 -17.56
C LEU A 169 4.35 6.34 -18.61
N SER A 170 4.94 5.22 -18.18
CA SER A 170 5.28 4.13 -19.10
C SER A 170 4.06 3.42 -19.70
N SER A 171 2.86 3.60 -19.13
CA SER A 171 1.63 3.08 -19.73
C SER A 171 1.23 3.78 -21.03
N LEU A 172 1.76 4.98 -21.28
CA LEU A 172 1.55 5.71 -22.54
C LEU A 172 2.40 5.16 -23.70
N ILE A 173 3.44 4.36 -23.43
CA ILE A 173 4.36 3.85 -24.47
C ILE A 173 3.79 2.60 -25.16
N THR A 174 3.28 1.65 -24.38
CA THR A 174 2.93 0.30 -24.87
C THR A 174 1.48 0.23 -25.27
N LEU A 175 1.15 -0.05 -26.53
CA LEU A 175 -0.23 -0.22 -27.01
C LEU A 175 -1.01 -1.37 -26.33
N GLU A 176 -0.36 -2.25 -25.59
CA GLU A 176 -1.01 -3.28 -24.79
C GLU A 176 -1.74 -2.71 -23.58
N ASP A 177 -2.86 -3.34 -23.22
CA ASP A 177 -3.60 -3.02 -22.00
C ASP A 177 -2.78 -3.43 -20.78
N LYS A 178 -2.17 -2.45 -20.12
CA LYS A 178 -1.51 -2.66 -18.83
C LYS A 178 -2.55 -2.71 -17.71
N PRO A 179 -2.50 -3.72 -16.82
CA PRO A 179 -3.33 -3.72 -15.62
C PRO A 179 -3.15 -2.41 -14.84
N GLY A 180 -4.25 -1.76 -14.49
CA GLY A 180 -4.24 -0.46 -13.82
C GLY A 180 -4.15 0.74 -14.76
N PHE A 181 -4.15 0.57 -16.08
CA PHE A 181 -4.31 1.68 -17.03
C PHE A 181 -5.51 1.44 -17.94
N THR A 182 -6.38 2.43 -18.06
CA THR A 182 -7.51 2.41 -18.99
C THR A 182 -7.34 3.52 -20.00
N ARG A 183 -7.15 3.17 -21.27
CA ARG A 183 -7.14 4.17 -22.33
C ARG A 183 -8.52 4.74 -22.57
N SER A 184 -8.54 6.04 -22.81
CA SER A 184 -9.71 6.79 -23.22
C SER A 184 -9.19 7.91 -24.11
N PHE A 185 -9.87 8.22 -25.22
CA PHE A 185 -9.52 9.34 -26.09
C PHE A 185 -10.71 10.28 -26.18
N GLU A 186 -11.08 10.84 -25.04
CA GLU A 186 -12.29 11.66 -24.92
C GLU A 186 -11.94 13.14 -24.71
N PRO A 187 -12.74 14.06 -25.27
CA PRO A 187 -12.63 15.47 -24.94
C PRO A 187 -12.74 15.69 -23.43
N PHE A 188 -11.83 16.48 -22.89
CA PHE A 188 -11.79 16.84 -21.47
C PHE A 188 -12.09 18.34 -21.33
N SER A 189 -12.82 18.74 -20.30
CA SER A 189 -13.15 20.16 -20.09
C SER A 189 -12.19 20.82 -19.11
N GLU A 190 -11.88 22.10 -19.34
CA GLU A 190 -11.09 22.93 -18.40
C GLU A 190 -11.75 23.02 -17.02
N GLU A 191 -13.08 22.98 -16.96
CA GLU A 191 -13.81 22.92 -15.68
C GLU A 191 -13.48 21.65 -14.91
N LYS A 192 -13.57 20.47 -15.55
CA LYS A 192 -13.24 19.16 -14.93
C LYS A 192 -11.79 19.07 -14.49
N LEU A 193 -10.89 19.81 -15.15
CA LEU A 193 -9.48 19.85 -14.82
C LEU A 193 -9.24 20.32 -13.38
N ARG A 194 -10.01 21.31 -12.93
CA ARG A 194 -9.84 21.95 -11.62
C ARG A 194 -10.79 21.43 -10.54
N THR A 195 -11.82 20.67 -10.90
CA THR A 195 -12.75 20.11 -9.92
C THR A 195 -12.07 19.02 -9.10
N VAL A 196 -12.21 19.10 -7.78
CA VAL A 196 -11.84 18.01 -6.87
C VAL A 196 -12.79 16.84 -7.10
N ASP A 197 -12.24 15.64 -7.31
CA ASP A 197 -13.05 14.43 -7.43
C ASP A 197 -13.61 14.02 -6.07
N LYS A 198 -14.83 14.47 -5.76
CA LYS A 198 -15.52 14.13 -4.50
C LYS A 198 -15.75 12.62 -4.36
N LYS A 199 -15.91 11.93 -5.49
CA LYS A 199 -15.84 10.48 -5.57
C LYS A 199 -14.39 10.13 -5.89
N SER A 200 -13.56 9.95 -4.86
CA SER A 200 -12.46 9.00 -5.01
C SER A 200 -13.16 7.70 -5.40
N THR A 201 -13.01 7.32 -6.66
CA THR A 201 -13.32 5.98 -7.12
C THR A 201 -12.67 5.08 -6.09
N ARG A 202 -13.45 4.37 -5.26
CA ARG A 202 -12.89 3.31 -4.42
C ARG A 202 -12.07 2.49 -5.39
N LEU A 203 -10.73 2.52 -5.30
CA LEU A 203 -9.78 1.78 -6.14
C LEU A 203 -10.53 0.60 -6.73
N LYS A 204 -11.00 0.71 -7.99
CA LYS A 204 -12.06 -0.16 -8.57
C LYS A 204 -11.73 -1.57 -8.12
N GLN A 205 -12.39 -2.14 -7.12
CA GLN A 205 -11.80 -3.22 -6.31
C GLN A 205 -11.20 -4.27 -7.25
N ILE A 206 -9.87 -4.28 -7.34
CA ILE A 206 -9.20 -4.96 -8.45
C ILE A 206 -9.12 -6.44 -8.07
N GLU A 207 -9.34 -7.30 -9.04
CA GLU A 207 -9.30 -8.75 -8.85
C GLU A 207 -7.99 -9.15 -8.18
N VAL A 208 -8.12 -9.93 -7.10
CA VAL A 208 -6.98 -10.57 -6.48
C VAL A 208 -6.64 -11.79 -7.32
N LEU A 209 -5.57 -11.70 -8.11
CA LEU A 209 -5.09 -12.79 -8.95
C LEU A 209 -4.34 -13.80 -8.08
N GLY A 210 -4.73 -15.08 -8.11
CA GLY A 210 -3.95 -16.17 -7.52
C GLY A 210 -2.88 -16.65 -8.50
N SER A 211 -1.60 -16.55 -8.17
CA SER A 211 -0.52 -16.78 -9.14
C SER A 211 0.48 -17.91 -8.80
N GLY A 212 0.12 -18.98 -8.07
CA GLY A 212 1.10 -20.06 -7.83
C GLY A 212 0.69 -21.23 -6.94
N LYS A 213 1.69 -21.99 -6.42
CA LYS A 213 1.56 -23.06 -5.38
C LYS A 213 2.14 -22.64 -4.00
N ARG A 214 2.70 -21.44 -3.84
CA ARG A 214 3.44 -20.99 -2.65
C ARG A 214 2.58 -20.13 -1.70
N LYS A 215 3.19 -19.67 -0.59
CA LYS A 215 2.52 -19.14 0.62
C LYS A 215 2.02 -17.68 0.47
N THR A 216 2.35 -17.01 -0.63
CA THR A 216 2.10 -15.57 -0.89
C THR A 216 1.69 -15.32 -2.36
N ASP A 217 0.77 -16.13 -2.88
CA ASP A 217 0.46 -16.10 -4.32
C ASP A 217 -0.65 -15.12 -4.71
N PHE A 218 -1.27 -14.47 -3.73
CA PHE A 218 -2.32 -13.51 -4.04
C PHE A 218 -1.67 -12.20 -4.44
N LYS A 219 -2.06 -11.71 -5.61
CA LYS A 219 -1.58 -10.45 -6.17
C LYS A 219 -2.75 -9.50 -6.38
N LEU A 220 -2.59 -8.25 -5.95
CA LEU A 220 -3.46 -7.15 -6.33
C LEU A 220 -2.66 -6.26 -7.28
N ASN A 221 -3.13 -6.04 -8.51
CA ASN A 221 -2.38 -5.32 -9.56
C ASN A 221 -0.97 -5.88 -9.82
N GLY A 222 -0.85 -7.21 -9.86
CA GLY A 222 0.44 -7.87 -10.07
C GLY A 222 1.36 -7.91 -8.83
N MET A 223 0.94 -7.38 -7.68
CA MET A 223 1.80 -7.25 -6.50
C MET A 223 1.31 -8.09 -5.33
N PRO A 224 2.22 -8.77 -4.61
CA PRO A 224 1.85 -9.67 -3.53
C PRO A 224 1.10 -8.93 -2.42
N ILE A 225 -0.02 -9.50 -1.97
CA ILE A 225 -0.80 -8.99 -0.84
C ILE A 225 -0.75 -9.95 0.35
N SER A 226 -0.82 -9.40 1.56
CA SER A 226 -0.84 -10.17 2.80
C SER A 226 -2.21 -10.84 3.04
N ASN A 227 -2.22 -11.93 3.81
CA ASN A 227 -3.46 -12.58 4.22
C ASN A 227 -4.37 -11.67 5.05
N SER A 228 -3.80 -10.77 5.85
CA SER A 228 -4.53 -9.75 6.61
C SER A 228 -5.25 -8.76 5.69
N LYS A 229 -4.60 -8.35 4.59
CA LYS A 229 -5.22 -7.48 3.59
C LYS A 229 -6.35 -8.19 2.84
N ILE A 230 -6.16 -9.44 2.46
CA ILE A 230 -7.21 -10.28 1.85
C ILE A 230 -8.42 -10.38 2.78
N GLU A 231 -8.19 -10.63 4.07
CA GLU A 231 -9.26 -10.69 5.05
C GLU A 231 -10.01 -9.35 5.16
N GLN A 232 -9.28 -8.23 5.20
CA GLN A 232 -9.91 -6.91 5.21
C GLN A 232 -10.78 -6.71 3.97
N MET A 233 -10.27 -7.05 2.78
CA MET A 233 -11.01 -6.93 1.52
C MET A 233 -12.28 -7.79 1.50
N ILE A 234 -12.20 -9.05 1.97
CA ILE A 234 -13.35 -9.95 2.08
C ILE A 234 -14.36 -9.46 3.12
N ARG A 235 -13.91 -8.87 4.23
CA ARG A 235 -14.80 -8.25 5.23
C ARG A 235 -15.52 -7.04 4.65
N ASP A 236 -14.77 -6.18 3.97
CA ASP A 236 -15.27 -4.92 3.41
C ASP A 236 -16.24 -5.15 2.24
N SER A 237 -16.16 -6.29 1.54
CA SER A 237 -17.12 -6.64 0.50
C SER A 237 -18.49 -7.07 1.04
N GLY A 238 -18.58 -7.44 2.32
CA GLY A 238 -19.82 -7.96 2.92
C GLY A 238 -20.24 -9.33 2.38
N SER A 239 -19.40 -10.04 1.61
CA SER A 239 -19.75 -11.36 1.07
C SER A 239 -19.76 -12.43 2.18
N GLY A 240 -20.97 -12.83 2.60
CA GLY A 240 -21.17 -13.84 3.64
C GLY A 240 -20.52 -15.19 3.32
N GLU A 241 -20.55 -15.60 2.05
CA GLU A 241 -19.97 -16.86 1.59
C GLU A 241 -18.43 -16.83 1.60
N ALA A 242 -17.82 -15.76 1.07
CA ALA A 242 -16.37 -15.58 1.12
C ALA A 242 -15.88 -15.49 2.58
N MET A 243 -16.63 -14.82 3.45
CA MET A 243 -16.35 -14.75 4.88
C MET A 243 -16.44 -16.13 5.58
N ALA A 244 -17.39 -16.98 5.20
CA ALA A 244 -17.50 -18.33 5.76
C ALA A 244 -16.28 -19.20 5.39
N LEU A 245 -15.83 -19.14 4.13
CA LEU A 245 -14.63 -19.83 3.68
C LEU A 245 -13.36 -19.31 4.35
N LEU A 246 -13.24 -17.98 4.51
CA LEU A 246 -12.12 -17.36 5.23
C LEU A 246 -12.06 -17.82 6.69
N LYS A 247 -13.20 -17.84 7.40
CA LYS A 247 -13.27 -18.38 8.78
C LYS A 247 -12.88 -19.85 8.83
N ARG A 248 -13.34 -20.65 7.88
CA ARG A 248 -12.98 -22.08 7.77
C ARG A 248 -11.48 -22.26 7.56
N SER A 249 -10.89 -21.45 6.67
CA SER A 249 -9.45 -21.44 6.38
C SER A 249 -8.65 -21.18 7.65
N LYS A 250 -8.99 -20.13 8.40
CA LYS A 250 -8.35 -19.82 9.69
C LYS A 250 -8.46 -20.93 10.71
N ARG A 251 -9.64 -21.53 10.86
CA ARG A 251 -9.84 -22.66 11.78
C ARG A 251 -8.97 -23.84 11.40
N THR A 252 -8.93 -24.18 10.11
CA THR A 252 -8.10 -25.26 9.58
C THR A 252 -6.61 -24.98 9.78
N MET A 253 -6.16 -23.73 9.58
CA MET A 253 -4.78 -23.32 9.87
C MET A 253 -4.43 -23.48 11.36
N GLY A 254 -5.34 -23.08 12.26
CA GLY A 254 -5.16 -23.23 13.70
C GLY A 254 -5.01 -24.69 14.14
N ILE A 255 -5.84 -25.59 13.60
CA ILE A 255 -5.72 -27.04 13.86
C ILE A 255 -4.37 -27.57 13.36
N GLY A 256 -3.94 -27.16 12.17
CA GLY A 256 -2.64 -27.56 11.63
C GLY A 256 -1.47 -27.07 12.50
N ALA A 257 -1.52 -25.83 12.97
CA ALA A 257 -0.51 -25.27 13.87
C ALA A 257 -0.44 -26.03 15.20
N LEU A 258 -1.59 -26.39 15.79
CA LEU A 258 -1.66 -27.19 17.00
C LEU A 258 -1.04 -28.58 16.80
N ALA A 259 -1.42 -29.28 15.72
CA ALA A 259 -0.89 -30.60 15.40
C ALA A 259 0.64 -30.57 15.19
N SER A 260 1.15 -29.57 14.47
CA SER A 260 2.59 -29.37 14.30
C SER A 260 3.30 -29.00 15.61
N GLY A 261 2.67 -28.17 16.46
CA GLY A 261 3.24 -27.77 17.74
C GLY A 261 3.41 -28.96 18.69
N ILE A 262 2.36 -29.80 18.81
CA ILE A 262 2.43 -31.07 19.57
C ILE A 262 3.51 -31.96 18.97
N GLY A 263 3.52 -32.11 17.64
CA GLY A 263 4.45 -33.02 16.98
C GLY A 263 5.91 -32.61 17.14
N GLY A 264 6.21 -31.33 16.95
CA GLY A 264 7.55 -30.78 17.19
C GLY A 264 7.96 -30.85 18.66
N GLY A 265 7.03 -30.62 19.59
CA GLY A 265 7.27 -30.74 21.02
C GLY A 265 7.67 -32.15 21.44
N LEU A 266 6.98 -33.19 20.93
CA LEU A 266 7.33 -34.59 21.19
C LEU A 266 8.73 -34.94 20.69
N ILE A 267 9.08 -34.52 19.47
CA ILE A 267 10.42 -34.76 18.91
C ILE A 267 11.48 -34.05 19.74
N ALA A 268 11.28 -32.75 20.04
CA ALA A 268 12.24 -31.95 20.78
C ALA A 268 12.45 -32.48 22.20
N PHE A 269 11.39 -32.86 22.90
CA PHE A 269 11.46 -33.46 24.23
C PHE A 269 12.27 -34.77 24.20
N THR A 270 11.99 -35.65 23.23
CA THR A 270 12.67 -36.95 23.12
C THR A 270 14.16 -36.77 22.86
N LEU A 271 14.53 -35.91 21.90
CA LEU A 271 15.94 -35.60 21.62
C LEU A 271 16.63 -34.93 22.80
N GLY A 272 15.96 -33.99 23.48
CA GLY A 272 16.49 -33.33 24.66
C GLY A 272 16.79 -34.31 25.79
N SER A 273 15.84 -35.21 26.08
CA SER A 273 16.00 -36.24 27.11
C SER A 273 17.19 -37.18 26.82
N TYR A 274 17.38 -37.56 25.56
CA TYR A 274 18.49 -38.41 25.13
C TYR A 274 19.85 -37.73 25.32
N ILE A 275 19.97 -36.45 24.96
CA ILE A 275 21.22 -35.67 25.12
C ILE A 275 21.60 -35.55 26.60
N THR A 276 20.63 -35.47 27.50
CA THR A 276 20.87 -35.41 28.95
C THR A 276 21.12 -36.78 29.61
N GLY A 277 21.35 -37.83 28.82
CA GLY A 277 21.63 -39.19 29.31
C GLY A 277 20.39 -40.05 29.57
N GLY A 278 19.21 -39.63 29.10
CA GLY A 278 17.98 -40.41 29.16
C GLY A 278 17.90 -41.49 28.07
N ILE A 279 16.93 -42.40 28.21
CA ILE A 279 16.65 -43.46 27.23
C ILE A 279 15.95 -42.85 26.00
N PHE A 280 16.39 -43.24 24.81
CA PHE A 280 15.76 -42.83 23.56
C PHE A 280 14.55 -43.71 23.24
N TYR A 281 13.37 -43.11 23.16
CA TYR A 281 12.14 -43.77 22.73
C TYR A 281 11.76 -43.33 21.30
N ILE A 282 11.51 -44.28 20.40
CA ILE A 282 11.22 -43.98 18.99
C ILE A 282 9.75 -43.61 18.77
N GLU A 283 8.84 -44.10 19.61
CA GLU A 283 7.39 -43.91 19.49
C GLU A 283 6.98 -42.43 19.55
N PRO A 284 7.48 -41.60 20.50
CA PRO A 284 7.16 -40.18 20.51
C PRO A 284 7.72 -39.43 19.28
N VAL A 285 8.83 -39.89 18.72
CA VAL A 285 9.40 -39.32 17.49
C VAL A 285 8.49 -39.64 16.29
N LEU A 286 7.99 -40.87 16.18
CA LEU A 286 7.05 -41.26 15.13
C LEU A 286 5.71 -40.53 15.26
N ALA A 287 5.16 -40.46 16.48
CA ALA A 287 3.96 -39.68 16.76
C ALA A 287 4.17 -38.19 16.45
N GLY A 288 5.35 -37.68 16.78
CA GLY A 288 5.74 -36.31 16.46
C GLY A 288 5.81 -36.04 14.96
N GLY A 289 6.40 -36.97 14.21
CA GLY A 289 6.43 -36.95 12.75
C GLY A 289 5.03 -36.96 12.13
N ALA A 290 4.11 -37.78 12.65
CA ALA A 290 2.72 -37.81 12.22
C ALA A 290 2.00 -36.46 12.48
N GLY A 291 2.23 -35.84 13.64
CA GLY A 291 1.71 -34.51 13.97
C GLY A 291 2.20 -33.41 13.00
N LEU A 292 3.50 -33.43 12.66
CA LEU A 292 4.05 -32.55 11.63
C LEU A 292 3.42 -32.79 10.25
N GLY A 293 3.25 -34.06 9.86
CA GLY A 293 2.60 -34.45 8.60
C GLY A 293 1.15 -33.94 8.51
N LEU A 294 0.35 -34.13 9.55
CA LEU A 294 -1.02 -33.58 9.63
C LEU A 294 -1.03 -32.06 9.50
N GLY A 295 -0.07 -31.38 10.13
CA GLY A 295 0.07 -29.92 10.01
C GLY A 295 0.29 -29.46 8.57
N VAL A 296 1.08 -30.20 7.78
CA VAL A 296 1.27 -29.91 6.34
C VAL A 296 -0.05 -30.06 5.57
N VAL A 297 -0.81 -31.13 5.81
CA VAL A 297 -2.12 -31.37 5.17
C VAL A 297 -3.11 -30.26 5.50
N PHE A 298 -3.26 -29.91 6.77
CA PHE A 298 -4.15 -28.82 7.18
C PHE A 298 -3.73 -27.47 6.61
N ASN A 299 -2.43 -27.17 6.52
CA ASN A 299 -1.95 -25.95 5.88
C ASN A 299 -2.34 -25.90 4.39
N GLN A 300 -2.23 -27.02 3.66
CA GLN A 300 -2.69 -27.09 2.26
C GLN A 300 -4.20 -26.86 2.15
N MET A 301 -5.00 -27.53 2.98
CA MET A 301 -6.47 -27.34 3.01
C MET A 301 -6.87 -25.89 3.30
N SER A 302 -6.20 -25.26 4.27
CA SER A 302 -6.40 -23.85 4.62
C SER A 302 -6.17 -22.94 3.42
N ARG A 303 -5.09 -23.17 2.65
CA ARG A 303 -4.78 -22.38 1.45
C ARG A 303 -5.83 -22.55 0.35
N THR A 304 -6.31 -23.77 0.14
CA THR A 304 -7.37 -24.03 -0.84
C THR A 304 -8.66 -23.28 -0.48
N GLN A 305 -9.02 -23.26 0.81
CA GLN A 305 -10.19 -22.51 1.27
C GLN A 305 -10.01 -20.99 1.13
N LEU A 306 -8.82 -20.46 1.40
CA LEU A 306 -8.51 -19.05 1.20
C LEU A 306 -8.59 -18.66 -0.29
N ARG A 307 -8.10 -19.51 -1.20
CA ARG A 307 -8.21 -19.29 -2.65
C ARG A 307 -9.66 -19.20 -3.10
N ARG A 308 -10.50 -20.15 -2.68
CA ARG A 308 -11.93 -20.11 -2.98
C ARG A 308 -12.61 -18.87 -2.40
N ALA A 309 -12.24 -18.45 -1.19
CA ALA A 309 -12.77 -17.22 -0.61
C ALA A 309 -12.43 -15.99 -1.47
N VAL A 310 -11.20 -15.94 -2.00
CA VAL A 310 -10.75 -14.89 -2.91
C VAL A 310 -11.45 -14.96 -4.28
N GLU A 311 -11.66 -16.15 -4.83
CA GLU A 311 -12.40 -16.35 -6.08
C GLU A 311 -13.85 -15.82 -5.96
N ILE A 312 -14.56 -16.19 -4.89
CA ILE A 312 -15.92 -15.71 -4.61
C ILE A 312 -15.94 -14.19 -4.38
N TYR A 313 -14.92 -13.64 -3.71
CA TYR A 313 -14.76 -12.20 -3.60
C TYR A 313 -14.64 -11.54 -4.98
N ASN A 314 -13.75 -12.03 -5.84
CA ASN A 314 -13.57 -11.49 -7.19
C ASN A 314 -14.86 -11.61 -8.02
N GLU A 315 -15.58 -12.71 -7.93
CA GLU A 315 -16.89 -12.86 -8.59
C GLU A 315 -17.92 -11.84 -8.10
N SER A 316 -17.94 -11.56 -6.79
CA SER A 316 -18.85 -10.54 -6.23
C SER A 316 -18.54 -9.14 -6.77
N LEU A 317 -17.27 -8.83 -7.01
CA LEU A 317 -16.85 -7.57 -7.62
C LEU A 317 -17.27 -7.46 -9.07
N ARG A 318 -17.13 -8.54 -9.85
CA ARG A 318 -17.56 -8.59 -11.25
C ARG A 318 -19.06 -8.36 -11.40
N LYS A 319 -19.88 -8.78 -10.43
CA LYS A 319 -21.34 -8.57 -10.45
C LYS A 319 -21.77 -7.14 -10.09
N GLN A 320 -20.89 -6.36 -9.46
CA GLN A 320 -21.19 -4.97 -9.05
C GLN A 320 -20.82 -3.94 -10.13
N ASN A 321 -19.98 -4.32 -11.08
CA ASN A 321 -19.58 -3.50 -12.23
C ASN A 321 -20.44 -3.83 -13.44
#